data_AF-A0A510BAT5-F1
#
_entry.id   AF-A0A510BAT5-F1
#
_cell.length_a   1.000
_cell.length_b   1.000
_cell.length_c   1.000
_cell.angle_alpha   90.00
_cell.angle_beta   90.00
_cell.angle_gamma   90.00
#
_symmetry.space_group_name_H-M   'P 1'
#
loop_
_entity.id
_entity.type
_entity.pdbx_description
1 polymer ?
#
loop_
_entity_poly.entity_id
_entity_poly.type
_entity_poly.pdbx_seq_one_letter_code
_entity_poly.pdbx_strand_id
1 'polypeptide(L)'
;MINKRSLERMLTIFLGVLLILSIFLTIYLIYAPKVGARFTEFYILNSEYKAYDYPTEIYINKSYVVIIGVRNYEYRPMKYKIWVFLSNRTYDYNYTINITPEDRWNGTLSYNTALTREIFLKHNETVFIPLNFTVNIPGKHRIVFLLTVNNSTKVYRSLHLWINVYEPPEDLI
;
A
#
# COMPACT_ATOMS: atom_id res chain seq x y z
N MET A 1 30.65 -0.42 -59.26
CA MET A 1 30.48 0.98 -58.79
C MET A 1 29.04 1.15 -58.33
N ILE A 2 28.80 1.32 -57.04
CA ILE A 2 27.44 1.62 -56.54
C ILE A 2 27.10 3.05 -56.97
N ASN A 3 25.98 3.24 -57.66
CA ASN A 3 25.56 4.56 -58.12
C ASN A 3 25.16 5.43 -56.91
N LYS A 4 25.91 6.52 -56.67
CA LYS A 4 25.71 7.43 -55.53
C LYS A 4 24.26 7.94 -55.41
N ARG A 5 23.64 8.28 -56.54
CA ARG A 5 22.27 8.84 -56.59
C ARG A 5 21.20 7.81 -56.21
N SER A 6 21.38 6.53 -56.57
CA SER A 6 20.46 5.48 -56.16
C SER A 6 20.63 5.10 -54.69
N LEU A 7 21.85 5.18 -54.17
CA LEU A 7 22.15 4.95 -52.76
C LEU A 7 21.48 6.01 -51.87
N GLU A 8 21.61 7.29 -52.21
CA GLU A 8 20.97 8.40 -51.48
C GLU A 8 19.44 8.28 -51.46
N ARG A 9 18.84 7.90 -52.59
CA ARG A 9 17.39 7.68 -52.69
C ARG A 9 16.94 6.50 -51.81
N MET A 10 17.69 5.40 -51.80
CA MET A 10 17.42 4.25 -50.92
C MET A 10 17.51 4.62 -49.44
N LEU A 11 18.57 5.35 -49.05
CA LEU A 11 18.78 5.83 -47.68
C LEU A 11 17.63 6.74 -47.23
N THR A 12 17.16 7.64 -48.09
CA THR A 12 16.06 8.55 -47.78
C THR A 12 14.75 7.79 -47.55
N ILE A 13 14.44 6.80 -48.40
CA ILE A 13 13.25 5.95 -48.24
C ILE A 13 13.34 5.14 -46.94
N PHE A 14 14.49 4.54 -46.68
CA PHE A 14 14.72 3.75 -45.47
C PHE A 14 14.55 4.60 -44.20
N LEU A 15 15.09 5.83 -44.19
CA LEU A 15 14.92 6.77 -43.09
C LEU A 15 13.44 7.14 -42.89
N GLY A 16 12.70 7.37 -43.97
CA GLY A 16 11.25 7.62 -43.90
C GLY A 16 10.48 6.45 -43.28
N VAL A 17 10.82 5.22 -43.64
CA VAL A 17 10.23 4.01 -43.04
C VAL A 17 10.55 3.91 -41.55
N LEU A 18 11.79 4.17 -41.14
CA LEU A 18 12.17 4.20 -39.72
C LEU A 18 11.42 5.28 -38.93
N LEU A 19 11.21 6.46 -39.53
CA LEU A 19 10.45 7.54 -38.91
C LEU A 19 9.00 7.11 -38.66
N ILE A 20 8.35 6.52 -39.67
CA ILE A 20 6.98 6.01 -39.56
C ILE A 20 6.91 4.91 -38.50
N LEU A 21 7.85 3.96 -38.52
CA LEU A 21 7.92 2.88 -37.53
C LEU A 21 8.08 3.42 -36.10
N SER A 22 8.91 4.45 -35.91
CA SER A 22 9.11 5.11 -34.61
C SER A 22 7.83 5.76 -34.09
N ILE A 23 7.04 6.41 -34.96
CA ILE A 23 5.74 6.99 -34.59
C ILE A 23 4.79 5.88 -34.13
N PHE A 24 4.67 4.79 -34.90
CA PHE A 24 3.84 3.65 -34.53
C PHE A 24 4.26 3.01 -33.20
N LEU A 25 5.57 2.85 -32.98
CA LEU A 25 6.09 2.28 -31.75
C LEU A 25 5.83 3.19 -30.54
N THR A 26 5.85 4.51 -30.74
CA THR A 26 5.52 5.49 -29.70
C THR A 26 4.04 5.43 -29.33
N ILE A 27 3.15 5.40 -30.33
CA ILE A 27 1.71 5.18 -30.11
C ILE A 27 1.49 3.87 -29.37
N TYR A 28 2.17 2.79 -29.80
CA TYR A 28 2.11 1.51 -29.12
C TYR A 28 2.55 1.61 -27.66
N LEU A 29 3.64 2.29 -27.33
CA LEU A 29 4.10 2.44 -25.93
C LEU A 29 3.14 3.25 -25.05
N ILE A 30 2.34 4.15 -25.62
CA ILE A 30 1.32 4.91 -24.89
C ILE A 30 0.13 4.01 -24.52
N TYR A 31 -0.30 3.14 -25.45
CA TYR A 31 -1.47 2.28 -25.26
C TYR A 31 -1.16 0.90 -24.67
N ALA A 32 0.05 0.38 -24.91
CA ALA A 32 0.47 -0.90 -24.38
C ALA A 32 0.48 -0.82 -22.85
N PRO A 33 -0.13 -1.79 -22.16
CA PRO A 33 -0.08 -1.82 -20.70
C PRO A 33 1.39 -1.80 -20.30
N LYS A 34 1.80 -0.78 -19.56
CA LYS A 34 3.17 -0.67 -19.07
C LYS A 34 3.47 -1.98 -18.34
N VAL A 35 4.45 -2.73 -18.81
CA VAL A 35 5.01 -3.84 -18.05
C VAL A 35 5.89 -3.25 -16.94
N GLY A 36 5.30 -2.38 -16.13
CA GLY A 36 5.85 -1.97 -14.85
C GLY A 36 5.65 -3.12 -13.87
N ALA A 37 6.44 -3.14 -12.79
CA ALA A 37 6.19 -4.04 -11.69
C ALA A 37 4.72 -3.94 -11.28
N ARG A 38 4.01 -5.08 -11.23
CA ARG A 38 2.67 -5.12 -10.65
C ARG A 38 2.84 -4.96 -9.14
N PHE A 39 2.32 -3.88 -8.59
CA PHE A 39 2.37 -3.71 -7.14
C PHE A 39 1.16 -2.95 -6.63
N THR A 40 0.72 -3.27 -5.43
CA THR A 40 -0.24 -2.45 -4.70
C THR A 40 0.53 -1.46 -3.83
N GLU A 41 0.13 -0.20 -3.76
CA GLU A 41 0.64 0.70 -2.73
C GLU A 41 -0.10 0.43 -1.42
N PHE A 42 0.65 0.39 -0.33
CA PHE A 42 0.13 0.23 1.02
C PHE A 42 0.91 1.17 1.92
N TYR A 43 0.23 2.14 2.51
CA TYR A 43 0.84 3.20 3.32
C TYR A 43 -0.11 3.68 4.42
N ILE A 44 0.45 4.42 5.38
CA ILE A 44 -0.28 5.02 6.51
C ILE A 44 -0.10 6.53 6.41
N LEU A 45 -1.13 7.29 6.77
CA LEU A 45 -1.13 8.74 6.88
C LEU A 45 -1.68 9.14 8.25
N ASN A 46 -1.38 10.37 8.69
CA ASN A 46 -2.01 10.98 9.85
C ASN A 46 -3.44 11.49 9.51
N SER A 47 -4.10 12.15 10.47
CA SER A 47 -5.45 12.74 10.32
C SER A 47 -5.55 13.80 9.21
N GLU A 48 -4.43 14.41 8.83
CA GLU A 48 -4.34 15.44 7.79
C GLU A 48 -3.90 14.88 6.43
N TYR A 49 -3.93 13.56 6.24
CA TYR A 49 -3.51 12.89 5.01
C TYR A 49 -2.01 13.07 4.68
N LYS A 50 -1.17 13.27 5.70
CA LYS A 50 0.29 13.41 5.57
C LYS A 50 1.00 12.14 6.02
N ALA A 51 2.14 11.84 5.39
CA ALA A 51 2.97 10.68 5.70
C ALA A 51 4.01 10.95 6.81
N TYR A 52 3.75 11.94 7.66
CA TYR A 52 4.57 12.34 8.80
C TYR A 52 3.65 12.79 9.96
N ASP A 53 4.21 13.04 11.13
CA ASP A 53 3.46 13.42 12.34
C ASP A 53 2.31 12.45 12.67
N TYR A 54 2.64 11.16 12.74
CA TYR A 54 1.72 10.13 13.24
C TYR A 54 1.53 10.27 14.76
N PRO A 55 0.41 9.78 15.33
CA PRO A 55 0.21 9.75 16.78
C PRO A 55 1.16 8.72 17.44
N THR A 56 2.39 9.14 17.70
CA THR A 56 3.45 8.31 18.32
C THR A 56 3.44 8.37 19.84
N GLU A 57 2.84 9.41 20.42
CA GLU A 57 2.66 9.59 21.86
C GLU A 57 1.16 9.63 22.15
N ILE A 58 0.66 8.63 22.85
CA ILE A 58 -0.77 8.44 23.07
C ILE A 58 -1.08 8.13 24.54
N TYR A 59 -2.33 8.36 24.96
CA TYR A 59 -2.80 8.01 26.31
C TYR A 59 -3.65 6.74 26.31
N ILE A 60 -3.60 5.98 27.39
CA ILE A 60 -4.44 4.79 27.56
C ILE A 60 -5.92 5.13 27.37
N ASN A 61 -6.65 4.25 26.68
CA ASN A 61 -8.09 4.37 26.41
C ASN A 61 -8.55 5.64 25.69
N LYS A 62 -7.64 6.52 25.25
CA LYS A 62 -7.95 7.64 24.37
C LYS A 62 -7.89 7.18 22.92
N SER A 63 -8.82 7.69 22.11
CA SER A 63 -8.92 7.31 20.70
C SER A 63 -8.05 8.21 19.82
N TYR A 64 -7.27 7.56 18.95
CA TYR A 64 -6.42 8.21 17.96
C TYR A 64 -6.76 7.68 16.58
N VAL A 65 -6.44 8.46 15.55
CA VAL A 65 -6.73 8.13 14.16
C VAL A 65 -5.45 8.02 13.34
N VAL A 66 -5.39 6.98 12.51
CA VAL A 66 -4.47 6.88 11.38
C VAL A 66 -5.27 6.51 10.14
N ILE A 67 -4.85 6.96 8.97
CA ILE A 67 -5.52 6.68 7.70
C ILE A 67 -4.68 5.66 6.93
N ILE A 68 -5.29 4.56 6.53
CA ILE A 68 -4.63 3.52 5.76
C ILE A 68 -4.97 3.70 4.28
N GLY A 69 -3.95 3.93 3.47
CA GLY A 69 -4.07 4.05 2.02
C GLY A 69 -3.77 2.73 1.32
N VAL A 70 -4.65 2.32 0.41
CA VAL A 70 -4.42 1.18 -0.49
C VAL A 70 -4.70 1.61 -1.92
N ARG A 71 -3.73 1.43 -2.82
CA ARG A 71 -3.89 1.69 -4.26
C ARG A 71 -3.51 0.47 -5.09
N ASN A 72 -4.39 0.08 -6.00
CA ASN A 72 -4.19 -1.13 -6.80
C ASN A 72 -3.48 -0.82 -8.14
N TYR A 73 -2.22 -1.21 -8.32
CA TYR A 73 -1.56 -1.25 -9.64
C TYR A 73 -1.29 -2.67 -10.17
N GLU A 74 -2.14 -3.64 -9.85
CA GLU A 74 -2.01 -5.04 -10.28
C GLU A 74 -2.55 -5.32 -11.71
N TYR A 75 -2.99 -4.28 -12.43
CA TYR A 75 -3.66 -4.37 -13.75
C TYR A 75 -4.91 -5.26 -13.79
N ARG A 76 -5.46 -5.59 -12.63
CA ARG A 76 -6.72 -6.36 -12.49
C ARG A 76 -7.43 -5.97 -11.20
N PRO A 77 -8.74 -6.23 -11.07
CA PRO A 77 -9.42 -6.10 -9.79
C PRO A 77 -8.81 -7.05 -8.75
N MET A 78 -8.65 -6.56 -7.52
CA MET A 78 -8.03 -7.30 -6.43
C MET A 78 -8.90 -7.19 -5.17
N LYS A 79 -9.02 -8.33 -4.47
CA LYS A 79 -9.63 -8.40 -3.14
C LYS A 79 -8.53 -8.35 -2.09
N TYR A 80 -8.53 -7.31 -1.27
CA TYR A 80 -7.56 -7.13 -0.18
C TYR A 80 -8.23 -7.31 1.17
N LYS A 81 -7.44 -7.74 2.14
CA LYS A 81 -7.81 -7.75 3.57
C LYS A 81 -6.70 -7.09 4.38
N ILE A 82 -7.08 -6.06 5.11
CA ILE A 82 -6.20 -5.31 6.01
C ILE A 82 -6.32 -5.92 7.41
N TRP A 83 -5.19 -6.03 8.10
CA TRP A 83 -5.08 -6.54 9.47
C TRP A 83 -4.32 -5.54 10.31
N VAL A 84 -4.87 -5.15 11.46
CA VAL A 84 -4.21 -4.21 12.39
C VAL A 84 -4.25 -4.73 13.81
N PHE A 85 -3.08 -4.81 14.45
CA PHE A 85 -2.91 -5.38 15.80
C PHE A 85 -1.55 -4.96 16.40
N LEU A 86 -1.33 -5.26 17.69
CA LEU A 86 -0.04 -5.05 18.36
C LEU A 86 0.85 -6.28 18.20
N SER A 87 2.12 -6.10 17.86
CA SER A 87 3.06 -7.22 17.81
C SER A 87 4.53 -6.85 17.93
N ASN A 88 5.25 -7.66 18.69
CA ASN A 88 6.71 -7.58 18.83
C ASN A 88 7.45 -8.41 17.77
N ARG A 89 6.76 -8.97 16.76
CA ARG A 89 7.37 -9.63 15.59
C ARG A 89 7.44 -8.76 14.34
N THR A 90 8.49 -8.96 13.55
CA THR A 90 8.61 -8.35 12.21
C THR A 90 7.95 -9.28 11.19
N TYR A 91 7.19 -8.71 10.26
CA TYR A 91 6.43 -9.44 9.26
C TYR A 91 6.96 -9.10 7.87
N ASP A 92 7.21 -10.10 7.06
CA ASP A 92 7.62 -9.99 5.67
C ASP A 92 6.70 -10.82 4.76
N TYR A 93 7.01 -10.86 3.46
CA TYR A 93 6.21 -11.59 2.47
C TYR A 93 6.27 -13.12 2.63
N ASN A 94 7.13 -13.68 3.48
CA ASN A 94 7.21 -15.13 3.73
C ASN A 94 6.34 -15.55 4.93
N TYR A 95 5.81 -14.60 5.69
CA TYR A 95 5.04 -14.88 6.88
C TYR A 95 3.58 -15.26 6.58
N THR A 96 3.07 -16.24 7.31
CA THR A 96 1.65 -16.61 7.34
C THR A 96 1.01 -16.09 8.62
N ILE A 97 -0.04 -15.29 8.48
CA ILE A 97 -0.78 -14.72 9.59
C ILE A 97 -1.38 -15.83 10.45
N ASN A 98 -1.07 -15.79 11.75
CA ASN A 98 -1.61 -16.67 12.79
C ASN A 98 -2.08 -15.81 13.97
N ILE A 99 -3.05 -14.93 13.71
CA ILE A 99 -3.73 -14.10 14.72
C ILE A 99 -5.24 -14.19 14.47
N THR A 100 -6.03 -14.16 15.52
CA THR A 100 -7.48 -14.27 15.42
C THR A 100 -8.05 -12.99 14.81
N PRO A 101 -8.76 -13.05 13.65
CA PRO A 101 -9.44 -11.89 13.11
C PRO A 101 -10.63 -11.50 13.98
N GLU A 102 -10.81 -10.20 14.17
CA GLU A 102 -12.06 -9.62 14.61
C GLU A 102 -12.77 -9.01 13.40
N ASP A 103 -14.05 -9.36 13.23
CA ASP A 103 -14.91 -8.80 12.19
C ASP A 103 -15.45 -7.43 12.60
N ARG A 104 -14.53 -6.53 12.95
CA ARG A 104 -14.82 -5.14 13.24
C ARG A 104 -13.67 -4.26 12.77
N TRP A 105 -14.04 -3.04 12.44
CA TRP A 105 -13.12 -1.96 12.12
C TRP A 105 -13.26 -0.89 13.20
N ASN A 106 -12.12 -0.42 13.73
CA ASN A 106 -11.99 0.42 14.93
C ASN A 106 -12.10 -0.34 16.27
N GLY A 107 -11.40 0.20 17.27
CA GLY A 107 -11.44 -0.31 18.64
C GLY A 107 -10.06 -0.45 19.28
N THR A 108 -10.01 -1.18 20.38
CA THR A 108 -8.77 -1.40 21.14
C THR A 108 -7.86 -2.38 20.42
N LEU A 109 -6.62 -1.98 20.16
CA LEU A 109 -5.61 -2.87 19.59
C LEU A 109 -5.14 -3.89 20.64
N SER A 110 -4.88 -5.11 20.19
CA SER A 110 -4.54 -6.26 21.03
C SER A 110 -3.36 -7.01 20.44
N TYR A 111 -2.67 -7.79 21.28
CA TYR A 111 -1.65 -8.75 20.85
C TYR A 111 -2.23 -10.09 20.38
N ASN A 112 -3.49 -10.38 20.73
CA ASN A 112 -4.12 -11.69 20.51
C ASN A 112 -5.12 -11.68 19.35
N THR A 113 -5.64 -10.51 19.01
CA THR A 113 -6.67 -10.32 18.00
C THR A 113 -6.32 -9.18 17.06
N ALA A 114 -6.82 -9.24 15.82
CA ALA A 114 -6.59 -8.23 14.80
C ALA A 114 -7.89 -7.63 14.29
N LEU A 115 -7.96 -6.31 14.26
CA LEU A 115 -9.01 -5.60 13.53
C LEU A 115 -8.84 -5.87 12.04
N THR A 116 -9.91 -6.22 11.35
CA THR A 116 -9.84 -6.54 9.92
C THR A 116 -10.83 -5.75 9.06
N ARG A 117 -10.41 -5.45 7.83
CA ARG A 117 -11.24 -4.78 6.83
C ARG A 117 -10.98 -5.37 5.46
N GLU A 118 -12.04 -5.81 4.79
CA GLU A 118 -11.97 -6.26 3.40
C GLU A 118 -12.35 -5.14 2.45
N ILE A 119 -11.61 -5.03 1.35
CA ILE A 119 -11.85 -4.06 0.27
C ILE A 119 -11.66 -4.72 -1.10
N PHE A 120 -12.36 -4.20 -2.09
CA PHE A 120 -12.22 -4.60 -3.48
C PHE A 120 -11.89 -3.37 -4.31
N LEU A 121 -10.77 -3.40 -5.03
CA LEU A 121 -10.31 -2.28 -5.83
C LEU A 121 -10.07 -2.74 -7.27
N LYS A 122 -10.58 -2.00 -8.24
CA LYS A 122 -10.19 -2.13 -9.65
C LYS A 122 -8.77 -1.58 -9.86
N HIS A 123 -8.20 -1.86 -11.03
CA HIS A 123 -6.92 -1.28 -11.39
C HIS A 123 -6.97 0.26 -11.33
N ASN A 124 -5.92 0.86 -10.76
CA ASN A 124 -5.70 2.28 -10.56
C ASN A 124 -6.67 2.95 -9.56
N GLU A 125 -7.53 2.19 -8.87
CA GLU A 125 -8.35 2.70 -7.77
C GLU A 125 -7.53 2.82 -6.49
N THR A 126 -7.85 3.85 -5.69
CA THR A 126 -7.26 4.13 -4.38
C THR A 126 -8.38 4.26 -3.35
N VAL A 127 -8.16 3.75 -2.15
CA VAL A 127 -9.04 3.98 -1.01
C VAL A 127 -8.23 4.45 0.20
N PHE A 128 -8.83 5.34 0.99
CA PHE A 128 -8.32 5.82 2.26
C PHE A 128 -9.27 5.38 3.36
N ILE A 129 -8.76 4.64 4.34
CA ILE A 129 -9.58 4.00 5.37
C ILE A 129 -9.12 4.54 6.73
N PRO A 130 -9.90 5.44 7.37
CA PRO A 130 -9.57 5.91 8.71
C PRO A 130 -9.75 4.77 9.72
N LEU A 131 -8.74 4.57 10.56
CA LEU A 131 -8.75 3.65 11.69
C LEU A 131 -8.73 4.47 12.97
N ASN A 132 -9.83 4.45 13.72
CA ASN A 132 -9.89 4.91 15.09
C ASN A 132 -9.49 3.78 16.03
N PHE A 133 -8.41 3.96 16.76
CA PHE A 133 -7.88 2.93 17.65
C PHE A 133 -7.63 3.47 19.05
N THR A 134 -7.63 2.56 20.01
CA THR A 134 -7.20 2.81 21.40
C THR A 134 -6.18 1.74 21.79
N VAL A 135 -5.39 2.02 22.83
CA VAL A 135 -4.53 1.03 23.49
C VAL A 135 -4.77 1.13 24.99
N ASN A 136 -4.90 -0.01 25.66
CA ASN A 136 -5.26 -0.10 27.08
C ASN A 136 -4.09 -0.52 27.98
N ILE A 137 -2.88 -0.65 27.41
CA ILE A 137 -1.67 -1.06 28.12
C ILE A 137 -0.66 0.09 27.98
N PRO A 138 -0.08 0.60 29.08
CA PRO A 138 0.96 1.60 29.02
C PRO A 138 2.29 0.99 28.55
N GLY A 139 3.16 1.84 28.00
CA GLY A 139 4.49 1.49 27.55
C GLY A 139 4.69 1.59 26.04
N LYS A 140 5.81 1.06 25.55
CA LYS A 140 6.17 1.10 24.15
C LYS A 140 5.57 -0.09 23.40
N HIS A 141 4.75 0.19 22.40
CA HIS A 141 4.10 -0.83 21.57
C HIS A 141 4.41 -0.61 20.09
N ARG A 142 4.36 -1.70 19.31
CA ARG A 142 4.43 -1.64 17.86
C ARG A 142 3.09 -2.06 17.27
N ILE A 143 2.44 -1.14 16.59
CA ILE A 143 1.27 -1.41 15.76
C ILE A 143 1.76 -2.00 14.45
N VAL A 144 1.20 -3.13 14.06
CA VAL A 144 1.49 -3.82 12.81
C VAL A 144 0.28 -3.71 11.91
N PHE A 145 0.52 -3.34 10.65
CA PHE A 145 -0.47 -3.28 9.60
C PHE A 145 -0.07 -4.27 8.51
N LEU A 146 -0.91 -5.26 8.23
CA LEU A 146 -0.66 -6.24 7.19
C LEU A 146 -1.73 -6.15 6.12
N LEU A 147 -1.33 -6.38 4.88
CA LEU A 147 -2.22 -6.53 3.73
C LEU A 147 -2.10 -7.96 3.23
N THR A 148 -3.24 -8.66 3.09
CA THR A 148 -3.31 -9.94 2.38
C THR A 148 -4.23 -9.83 1.16
N VAL A 149 -4.11 -10.78 0.24
CA VAL A 149 -4.83 -10.79 -1.04
C VAL A 149 -5.57 -12.10 -1.24
N ASN A 150 -6.73 -12.06 -1.92
CA ASN A 150 -7.47 -13.24 -2.38
C ASN A 150 -7.76 -14.28 -1.27
N ASN A 151 -8.14 -13.81 -0.08
CA ASN A 151 -8.39 -14.63 1.12
C ASN A 151 -7.17 -15.47 1.58
N SER A 152 -5.97 -15.17 1.08
CA SER A 152 -4.73 -15.76 1.60
C SER A 152 -4.42 -15.24 2.99
N THR A 153 -3.80 -16.09 3.81
CA THR A 153 -3.20 -15.72 5.09
C THR A 153 -1.73 -15.34 4.94
N LYS A 154 -1.15 -15.44 3.74
CA LYS A 154 0.22 -15.00 3.47
C LYS A 154 0.27 -13.48 3.40
N VAL A 155 1.23 -12.90 4.12
CA VAL A 155 1.47 -11.45 4.09
C VAL A 155 1.88 -11.04 2.68
N TYR A 156 1.16 -10.08 2.12
CA TYR A 156 1.47 -9.50 0.83
C TYR A 156 2.23 -8.18 0.99
N ARG A 157 1.82 -7.32 1.94
CA ARG A 157 2.58 -6.14 2.37
C ARG A 157 2.48 -5.94 3.88
N SER A 158 3.51 -5.34 4.47
CA SER A 158 3.57 -5.04 5.90
C SER A 158 4.08 -3.62 6.13
N LEU A 159 3.51 -2.97 7.15
CA LEU A 159 3.95 -1.70 7.70
C LEU A 159 3.92 -1.81 9.23
N HIS A 160 4.61 -0.89 9.89
CA HIS A 160 4.53 -0.79 11.34
C HIS A 160 4.67 0.66 11.81
N LEU A 161 4.10 0.93 12.98
CA LEU A 161 4.25 2.21 13.68
C LEU A 161 4.60 1.92 15.14
N TRP A 162 5.66 2.57 15.64
CA TRP A 162 5.99 2.55 17.06
C TRP A 162 5.23 3.65 17.78
N ILE A 163 4.65 3.30 18.92
CA ILE A 163 3.91 4.21 19.79
C ILE A 163 4.39 4.07 21.24
N ASN A 164 4.36 5.17 21.98
CA ASN A 164 4.52 5.22 23.42
C ASN A 164 3.15 5.54 24.02
N VAL A 165 2.69 4.69 24.94
CA VAL A 165 1.39 4.80 25.59
C VAL A 165 1.61 5.23 27.03
N TYR A 166 1.04 6.36 27.42
CA TYR A 166 1.16 6.95 28.74
C TYR A 166 -0.14 6.79 29.52
N GLU A 167 -0.03 6.75 30.84
CA GLU A 167 -1.17 6.98 31.71
C GLU A 167 -1.58 8.46 31.62
N PRO A 168 -2.88 8.77 31.60
CA PRO A 168 -3.32 10.17 31.67
C PRO A 168 -2.81 10.80 32.97
N PRO A 169 -2.41 12.08 32.95
CA PRO A 169 -2.09 12.83 34.16
C PRO A 169 -3.25 12.75 35.18
N GLU A 170 -2.94 12.65 36.47
CA GLU A 170 -3.92 12.51 37.57
C GLU A 170 -4.93 13.67 37.62
N ASP A 171 -4.58 14.83 37.06
CA ASP A 171 -5.38 16.04 36.92
C ASP A 171 -6.45 16.00 35.82
N LEU A 172 -6.54 14.90 35.07
CA LEU A 172 -7.53 14.65 34.00
C LEU A 172 -8.50 13.49 34.32
N ILE A 173 -8.50 12.98 35.56
CA ILE A 173 -9.38 11.91 36.08
C ILE A 173 -10.58 12.51 36.83
#